data_AF-A0AAW1IUZ5-F1
#
_entry.id   AF-A0AAW1IUZ5-F1
#
_cell.length_a   1.000
_cell.length_b   1.000
_cell.length_c   1.000
_cell.angle_alpha   90.00
_cell.angle_beta   90.00
_cell.angle_gamma   90.00
#
_symmetry.space_group_name_H-M   'P 1'
#
loop_
_entity.id
_entity.type
_entity.pdbx_description
1 polymer ?
#
loop_
_entity_poly.entity_id
_entity_poly.type
_entity_poly.pdbx_seq_one_letter_code
_entity_poly.pdbx_strand_id
1 'polypeptide(L)'
;MDACEIEVENKKRKYLITVDHYSDFYEIDELKDFSGKTTVEICKRNFARHCITLLRNGSLNTGVRKLPELNVGQEVIVKLKSELSNKWSPGVIQEELTDRSFIVNVRGKTFRRNENHIKQSPYNQTTELSTGEGIEKKP
;
A
#
# COMPACT_ATOMS: atom_id res chain seq x y z
N MET A 1 -3.26 16.41 2.04
CA MET A 1 -4.36 17.30 1.59
C MET A 1 -3.90 18.72 1.81
N ASP A 2 -4.18 19.60 0.86
CA ASP A 2 -3.82 21.01 0.93
C ASP A 2 -4.94 21.88 0.35
N ALA A 3 -5.06 23.12 0.80
CA ALA A 3 -6.09 24.06 0.36
C ALA A 3 -5.43 25.34 -0.15
N CYS A 4 -5.70 25.70 -1.41
CA CYS A 4 -5.05 26.84 -2.05
C CYS A 4 -6.04 27.76 -2.75
N GLU A 5 -5.70 29.05 -2.83
CA GLU A 5 -6.43 30.05 -3.62
C GLU A 5 -5.60 30.34 -4.88
N ILE A 6 -6.23 30.24 -6.04
CA ILE A 6 -5.60 30.50 -7.34
C ILE A 6 -6.43 31.56 -8.06
N GLU A 7 -5.76 32.56 -8.62
CA GLU A 7 -6.40 33.56 -9.45
C GLU A 7 -6.38 33.11 -10.91
N VAL A 8 -7.57 32.93 -11.50
CA VAL A 8 -7.76 32.53 -12.89
C VAL A 8 -8.70 33.55 -13.53
N GLU A 9 -8.26 34.19 -14.62
CA GLU A 9 -9.05 35.19 -15.35
C GLU A 9 -9.56 36.34 -14.45
N ASN A 10 -8.69 36.89 -13.59
CA ASN A 10 -9.01 37.93 -12.60
C ASN A 10 -10.11 37.52 -11.59
N LYS A 11 -10.32 36.22 -11.39
CA LYS A 11 -11.23 35.68 -10.37
C LYS A 11 -10.46 34.77 -9.43
N LYS A 12 -10.59 35.05 -8.14
CA LYS A 12 -10.06 34.19 -7.07
C LYS A 12 -10.93 32.95 -6.93
N ARG A 13 -10.34 31.79 -7.11
CA ARG A 13 -10.97 30.48 -6.93
C ARG A 13 -10.21 29.72 -5.86
N LYS A 14 -10.95 28.92 -5.09
CA LYS A 14 -10.40 28.17 -3.96
C LYS A 14 -10.47 26.71 -4.31
N TYR A 15 -9.42 25.97 -4.00
CA TYR A 15 -9.32 24.56 -4.33
C TYR A 15 -8.89 23.76 -3.12
N LEU A 16 -9.45 22.55 -3.00
CA LEU A 16 -8.98 21.52 -2.10
C LEU A 16 -8.30 20.44 -2.93
N ILE A 17 -7.02 20.21 -2.65
CA ILE A 17 -6.22 19.17 -3.30
C ILE A 17 -6.11 18.00 -2.33
N THR A 18 -6.68 16.88 -2.73
CA THR A 18 -6.57 15.62 -1.99
C THR A 18 -5.60 14.73 -2.74
N VAL A 19 -4.56 14.24 -2.06
CA VAL A 19 -3.63 13.26 -2.62
C VAL A 19 -3.75 11.98 -1.82
N ASP A 20 -4.00 10.88 -2.50
CA ASP A 20 -3.85 9.55 -1.94
C ASP A 20 -2.40 9.10 -2.09
N HIS A 21 -1.66 9.11 -0.98
CA HIS A 21 -0.26 8.67 -0.94
C HIS A 21 -0.07 7.19 -1.29
N TYR A 22 -1.14 6.38 -1.29
CA TYR A 22 -1.06 4.97 -1.64
C TYR A 22 -1.06 4.73 -3.15
N SER A 23 -1.95 5.39 -3.89
CA SER A 23 -2.12 5.20 -5.33
C SER A 23 -1.43 6.27 -6.19
N ASP A 24 -0.84 7.30 -5.58
CA ASP A 24 -0.39 8.52 -6.26
C ASP A 24 -1.54 9.21 -7.05
N PHE A 25 -2.81 8.91 -6.71
CA PHE A 25 -4.00 9.55 -7.26
C PHE A 25 -4.26 10.86 -6.55
N TYR A 26 -4.64 11.89 -7.31
CA TYR A 26 -4.98 13.20 -6.78
C TYR A 26 -6.36 13.65 -7.28
N GLU A 27 -7.10 14.30 -6.39
CA GLU A 27 -8.35 14.98 -6.71
C GLU A 27 -8.22 16.47 -6.42
N ILE A 28 -8.89 17.27 -7.25
CA ILE A 28 -8.97 18.72 -7.10
C ILE A 28 -10.45 19.09 -7.07
N ASP A 29 -10.88 19.74 -5.99
CA ASP A 29 -12.25 20.18 -5.82
C ASP A 29 -12.31 21.70 -5.64
N GLU A 30 -13.15 22.39 -6.43
CA GLU A 30 -13.40 23.81 -6.24
C GLU A 30 -14.29 24.04 -5.01
N LEU A 31 -13.83 24.94 -4.13
CA LEU A 31 -14.47 25.33 -2.89
C LEU A 31 -15.16 26.69 -3.06
N LYS A 32 -16.34 26.83 -2.45
CA LYS A 32 -17.00 28.14 -2.31
C LYS A 32 -16.24 29.04 -1.32
N ASP A 33 -15.79 28.45 -0.22
CA ASP A 33 -15.04 29.10 0.85
C ASP A 33 -14.10 28.11 1.57
N PHE A 34 -13.19 28.63 2.41
CA PHE A 34 -12.32 27.81 3.27
C PHE A 34 -12.95 27.51 4.62
N SER A 35 -14.28 27.59 4.72
CA SER A 35 -14.97 27.23 5.94
C SER A 35 -14.79 25.74 6.23
N GLY A 36 -14.50 25.40 7.49
CA GLY A 36 -14.35 24.00 7.89
C GLY A 36 -15.57 23.15 7.55
N LYS A 37 -16.77 23.74 7.57
CA LYS A 37 -18.00 23.05 7.14
C LYS A 37 -17.91 22.58 5.68
N THR A 38 -17.53 23.49 4.77
CA THR A 38 -17.41 23.21 3.34
C THR A 38 -16.31 22.19 3.07
N THR A 39 -15.15 22.32 3.73
CA THR A 39 -14.08 21.33 3.64
C THR A 39 -14.54 19.95 4.10
N VAL A 40 -15.22 19.85 5.23
CA VAL A 40 -15.75 18.57 5.73
C VAL A 40 -16.77 17.97 4.78
N GLU A 41 -17.66 18.76 4.18
CA GLU A 41 -18.62 18.29 3.17
C GLU A 41 -17.93 17.74 1.92
N ILE A 42 -16.90 18.43 1.41
CA ILE A 42 -16.11 17.92 0.28
C ILE A 42 -15.36 16.65 0.66
N CYS A 43 -14.69 16.62 1.81
CA CYS A 43 -14.02 15.43 2.30
C CYS A 43 -14.99 14.24 2.37
N LYS A 44 -16.18 14.42 2.95
CA LYS A 44 -17.22 13.39 3.00
C LYS A 44 -17.59 12.88 1.62
N ARG A 45 -17.74 13.77 0.63
CA ARG A 45 -18.00 13.37 -0.77
C ARG A 45 -16.85 12.59 -1.38
N ASN A 46 -15.60 13.01 -1.17
CA ASN A 46 -14.42 12.34 -1.72
C ASN A 46 -14.24 10.96 -1.09
N PHE A 47 -14.36 10.87 0.24
CA PHE A 47 -14.38 9.59 0.94
C PHE A 47 -15.59 8.74 0.52
N ALA A 48 -16.78 9.31 0.33
CA ALA A 48 -17.92 8.55 -0.18
C ALA A 48 -17.71 8.04 -1.61
N ARG A 49 -16.91 8.70 -2.46
CA ARG A 49 -16.62 8.20 -3.83
C ARG A 49 -15.53 7.14 -3.83
N HIS A 50 -14.46 7.34 -3.07
CA HIS A 50 -13.29 6.46 -3.09
C HIS A 50 -13.32 5.40 -1.98
N CYS A 51 -13.81 5.71 -0.78
CA CYS A 51 -14.09 4.72 0.25
C CYS A 51 -15.36 3.93 -0.02
N ILE A 52 -16.28 4.31 -0.91
CA ILE A 52 -17.34 3.37 -1.34
C ILE A 52 -16.85 2.34 -2.36
N THR A 53 -15.69 2.53 -2.98
CA THR A 53 -14.96 1.40 -3.57
C THR A 53 -14.53 0.41 -2.47
N LEU A 54 -14.50 0.81 -1.20
CA LEU A 54 -14.31 -0.05 -0.02
C LEU A 54 -15.64 -0.45 0.67
N LEU A 55 -16.73 0.33 0.59
CA LEU A 55 -18.02 0.06 1.26
C LEU A 55 -19.14 -0.50 0.35
N ARG A 56 -19.00 -0.41 -0.98
CA ARG A 56 -19.71 -1.32 -1.91
C ARG A 56 -19.07 -2.71 -1.92
N ASN A 57 -18.13 -2.95 -1.00
CA ASN A 57 -17.80 -4.27 -0.50
C ASN A 57 -18.39 -4.43 0.92
N GLY A 58 -19.70 -4.25 1.04
CA GLY A 58 -20.49 -4.97 2.05
C GLY A 58 -20.50 -6.49 1.83
N SER A 59 -19.46 -7.03 1.21
CA SER A 59 -19.17 -8.44 1.10
C SER A 59 -17.84 -8.65 1.80
N LEU A 60 -17.86 -9.46 2.86
CA LEU A 60 -16.70 -10.19 3.34
C LEU A 60 -15.81 -10.56 2.14
N ASN A 61 -14.59 -10.04 2.10
CA ASN A 61 -13.35 -10.60 1.55
C ASN A 61 -13.43 -11.84 0.62
N THR A 62 -14.18 -11.82 -0.49
CA THR A 62 -14.31 -12.99 -1.40
C THR A 62 -13.89 -12.70 -2.85
N GLY A 63 -13.00 -11.73 -3.07
CA GLY A 63 -12.49 -11.43 -4.41
C GLY A 63 -11.20 -10.63 -4.47
N VAL A 64 -10.83 -9.95 -3.39
CA VAL A 64 -9.43 -9.54 -3.20
C VAL A 64 -8.67 -10.83 -2.96
N ARG A 65 -7.73 -11.18 -3.86
CA ARG A 65 -6.79 -12.29 -3.60
C ARG A 65 -6.21 -12.02 -2.21
N LYS A 66 -6.59 -12.85 -1.22
CA LYS A 66 -5.99 -12.77 0.11
C LYS A 66 -4.50 -12.78 -0.14
N LEU A 67 -3.85 -11.70 0.26
CA LEU A 67 -2.42 -11.63 0.17
C LEU A 67 -1.90 -12.82 0.98
N PRO A 68 -0.98 -13.62 0.42
CA PRO A 68 -0.33 -14.64 1.22
C PRO A 68 0.30 -13.96 2.43
N GLU A 69 0.00 -14.49 3.62
CA GLU A 69 0.50 -13.96 4.89
C GLU A 69 2.02 -13.83 4.80
N LEU A 70 2.48 -12.58 4.81
CA LEU A 70 3.87 -12.23 4.62
C LEU A 70 4.58 -12.33 5.96
N ASN A 71 5.11 -13.51 6.27
CA ASN A 71 5.80 -13.71 7.54
C ASN A 71 7.15 -12.97 7.58
N VAL A 72 7.53 -12.45 8.75
CA VAL A 72 8.88 -11.93 9.00
C VAL A 72 9.89 -13.04 8.69
N GLY A 73 10.88 -12.73 7.85
CA GLY A 73 11.85 -13.69 7.31
C GLY A 73 11.53 -14.22 5.91
N GLN A 74 10.36 -13.92 5.33
CA GLN A 74 10.00 -14.40 4.00
C GLN A 74 10.76 -13.67 2.88
N GLU A 75 11.23 -14.44 1.90
CA GLU A 75 11.79 -13.91 0.65
C GLU A 75 10.68 -13.35 -0.26
N VAL A 76 10.90 -12.12 -0.69
CA VAL A 76 9.99 -11.35 -1.51
C VAL A 76 10.75 -10.60 -2.59
N ILE A 77 10.05 -10.25 -3.67
CA ILE A 77 10.54 -9.28 -4.65
C ILE A 77 9.92 -7.92 -4.35
N VAL A 78 10.76 -6.90 -4.30
CA VAL A 78 10.44 -5.54 -3.88
C VAL A 78 10.62 -4.60 -5.06
N LYS A 79 9.62 -3.75 -5.29
CA LYS A 79 9.75 -2.64 -6.23
C LYS A 79 10.60 -1.53 -5.58
N LEU A 80 11.79 -1.28 -6.14
CA LEU A 80 12.64 -0.17 -5.69
C LEU A 80 12.27 1.09 -6.47
N LYS A 81 11.84 2.17 -5.79
CA LYS A 81 11.72 3.52 -6.37
C LYS A 81 13.11 4.14 -6.56
N SER A 82 14.01 3.49 -7.30
CA SER A 82 15.07 4.27 -7.95
C SER A 82 14.36 5.09 -9.02
N GLU A 83 14.54 6.42 -9.02
CA GLU A 83 13.81 7.38 -9.87
C GLU A 83 13.83 7.03 -11.38
N LEU A 84 14.70 6.12 -11.80
CA LEU A 84 14.91 5.72 -13.19
C LEU A 84 14.53 4.27 -13.51
N SER A 85 14.15 3.42 -12.54
CA SER A 85 13.83 2.02 -12.85
C SER A 85 12.66 1.44 -12.07
N ASN A 86 11.67 0.92 -12.80
CA ASN A 86 10.59 0.06 -12.28
C ASN A 86 11.09 -1.37 -11.97
N LYS A 87 12.31 -1.51 -11.44
CA LYS A 87 12.95 -2.82 -11.26
C LYS A 87 12.50 -3.49 -9.96
N TRP A 88 12.01 -4.72 -10.07
CA TRP A 88 11.76 -5.61 -8.94
C TRP A 88 13.08 -6.25 -8.51
N SER A 89 13.39 -6.20 -7.22
CA SER A 89 14.64 -6.71 -6.64
C SER A 89 14.34 -7.66 -5.47
N PRO A 90 15.07 -8.77 -5.31
CA PRO A 90 14.86 -9.69 -4.19
C PRO A 90 15.18 -9.02 -2.86
N GLY A 91 14.43 -9.36 -1.82
CA GLY A 91 14.60 -8.89 -0.45
C GLY A 91 13.90 -9.79 0.56
N VAL A 92 14.12 -9.51 1.84
CA VAL A 92 13.58 -10.29 2.97
C VAL A 92 12.81 -9.37 3.89
N ILE A 93 11.59 -9.77 4.27
CA ILE A 93 10.79 -9.00 5.23
C ILE A 93 11.44 -9.09 6.60
N GLN A 94 11.76 -7.95 7.18
CA GLN A 94 12.42 -7.86 8.48
C GLN A 94 11.44 -7.50 9.59
N GLU A 95 10.42 -6.70 9.29
CA GLU A 95 9.43 -6.25 10.27
C GLU A 95 8.11 -5.93 9.58
N GLU A 96 6.99 -6.24 10.24
CA GLU A 96 5.66 -5.76 9.89
C GLU A 96 5.32 -4.56 10.79
N LEU A 97 5.11 -3.39 10.19
CA LEU A 97 4.75 -2.17 10.92
C LEU A 97 3.23 -2.07 11.12
N THR A 98 2.48 -2.42 10.07
CA THR A 98 1.02 -2.45 10.03
C THR A 98 0.60 -3.53 9.05
N ASP A 99 -0.69 -3.88 9.01
CA ASP A 99 -1.32 -4.87 8.12
C ASP A 99 -0.95 -4.73 6.62
N ARG A 100 -0.33 -3.62 6.20
CA ARG A 100 0.04 -3.32 4.80
C ARG A 100 1.41 -2.69 4.63
N SER A 101 2.18 -2.45 5.70
CA SER A 101 3.47 -1.75 5.64
C SER A 101 4.56 -2.59 6.28
N PHE A 102 5.59 -2.89 5.50
CA PHE A 102 6.68 -3.79 5.89
C PHE A 102 8.03 -3.08 5.77
N ILE A 103 8.95 -3.42 6.64
CA ILE A 103 10.38 -3.15 6.45
C ILE A 103 10.98 -4.34 5.72
N VAL A 104 11.60 -4.08 4.57
CA VAL A 104 12.21 -5.12 3.74
C VAL A 104 13.69 -4.82 3.58
N ASN A 105 14.54 -5.82 3.84
CA ASN A 105 15.96 -5.75 3.57
C ASN A 105 16.23 -6.16 2.12
N VAL A 106 16.87 -5.28 1.35
CA VAL A 106 17.33 -5.56 -0.01
C VAL A 106 18.83 -5.32 -0.02
N ARG A 107 19.61 -6.41 -0.11
CA ARG A 107 21.09 -6.37 -0.22
C ARG A 107 21.75 -5.55 0.90
N GLY A 108 21.29 -5.69 2.14
CA GLY A 108 21.83 -4.99 3.31
C GLY A 108 21.27 -3.57 3.54
N LYS A 109 20.36 -3.09 2.68
CA LYS A 109 19.65 -1.82 2.87
C LYS A 109 18.19 -2.08 3.23
N THR A 110 17.72 -1.45 4.28
CA THR A 110 16.32 -1.54 4.73
C THR A 110 15.45 -0.52 4.01
N PHE A 111 14.31 -0.96 3.50
CA PHE A 111 13.32 -0.14 2.82
C PHE A 111 11.95 -0.33 3.45
N ARG A 112 11.25 0.76 3.75
CA ARG A 112 9.82 0.71 4.05
C ARG A 112 9.01 0.55 2.77
N ARG A 113 8.20 -0.49 2.69
CA ARG A 113 7.40 -0.84 1.50
C ARG A 113 6.01 -1.30 1.88
N ASN A 114 5.03 -0.83 1.14
CA ASN A 114 3.67 -1.32 1.27
C ASN A 114 3.52 -2.64 0.51
N GLU A 115 2.52 -3.43 0.87
CA GLU A 115 2.10 -4.68 0.22
C GLU A 115 2.13 -4.61 -1.31
N ASN A 116 1.57 -3.55 -1.93
CA ASN A 116 1.59 -3.36 -3.39
C ASN A 116 3.00 -3.31 -4.03
N HIS A 117 4.01 -2.97 -3.24
CA HIS A 117 5.41 -2.88 -3.67
C HIS A 117 6.20 -4.14 -3.35
N ILE A 118 5.52 -5.20 -2.91
CA ILE A 118 6.08 -6.47 -2.50
C ILE A 118 5.31 -7.57 -3.23
N LYS A 119 6.00 -8.59 -3.74
CA LYS A 119 5.38 -9.83 -4.20
C LYS A 119 6.15 -11.00 -3.64
N GLN A 120 5.51 -12.15 -3.50
CA GLN A 120 6.24 -13.37 -3.19
C GLN A 120 7.29 -13.65 -4.26
N SER A 121 8.46 -14.13 -3.82
CA SER A 121 9.44 -14.67 -4.74
C SER A 121 8.84 -15.90 -5.45
N PRO A 122 8.97 -16.03 -6.79
CA PRO A 122 8.56 -17.23 -7.49
C PRO A 122 9.39 -18.47 -7.11
N TYR A 123 10.44 -18.31 -6.30
CA TYR A 123 11.32 -19.39 -5.83
C TYR A 123 10.89 -20.03 -4.50
N ASN A 124 9.71 -19.70 -3.96
CA ASN A 124 9.20 -20.32 -2.73
C ASN A 124 8.74 -21.77 -3.00
N GLN A 125 9.67 -22.72 -3.00
CA GLN A 125 9.33 -24.13 -2.73
C GLN A 125 9.16 -24.31 -1.22
N THR A 126 7.97 -24.75 -0.88
CA THR A 126 7.52 -25.28 0.41
C THR A 126 8.64 -26.05 1.12
N THR A 127 9.20 -25.49 2.20
CA THR A 127 9.89 -26.31 3.20
C THR A 127 8.85 -26.66 4.26
N GLU A 128 7.99 -27.61 3.92
CA GLU A 128 7.22 -28.35 4.91
C GLU A 128 8.23 -29.09 5.77
N LEU A 129 8.27 -28.77 7.07
CA LEU A 129 8.94 -29.59 8.08
C LEU A 129 8.24 -30.95 8.11
N SER A 130 8.75 -31.91 7.35
CA SER A 130 8.57 -33.32 7.70
C SER A 130 9.37 -33.56 8.97
N THR A 131 8.63 -33.71 10.07
CA THR A 131 9.13 -34.26 11.33
C THR A 131 9.75 -35.61 11.01
N GLY A 132 11.06 -35.71 11.13
CA GLY A 132 11.80 -36.95 10.94
C GLY A 132 11.51 -37.90 12.10
N GLU A 133 10.75 -38.96 11.85
CA GLU A 133 10.92 -40.21 12.60
C GLU A 133 12.11 -40.95 11.99
N GLY A 134 13.26 -40.82 12.65
CA GLY A 134 14.48 -41.53 12.30
C GLY A 134 14.37 -43.01 12.60
N ILE A 135 14.52 -43.82 11.54
CA ILE A 135 14.83 -45.24 11.62
C ILE A 135 16.26 -45.37 12.16
N GLU A 136 16.43 -45.82 13.40
CA GLU A 136 17.72 -46.28 13.90
C GLU A 136 17.92 -47.74 13.49
N LYS A 137 18.91 -47.98 12.63
CA LYS A 137 19.45 -49.32 12.36
C LYS A 137 20.87 -49.42 12.90
N LYS A 138 21.14 -50.63 13.41
CA LYS A 138 22.40 -51.38 13.50
C LYS A 138 23.24 -51.25 14.79
N PRO A 139 24.06 -52.26 15.12
CA PRO A 139 24.48 -53.44 14.32
C PRO A 139 23.52 -54.64 14.33
#